data_AF-F4YD25-F1
#
_entry.id   AF-F4YD25-F1
#
_cell.length_a   1.000
_cell.length_b   1.000
_cell.length_c   1.000
_cell.angle_alpha   90.00
_cell.angle_beta   90.00
_cell.angle_gamma   90.00
#
_symmetry.space_group_name_H-M   'P 1'
#
loop_
_entity.id
_entity.type
_entity.pdbx_description
1 polymer ?
#
loop_
_entity_poly.entity_id
_entity_poly.type
_entity_poly.pdbx_seq_one_letter_code
_entity_poly.pdbx_strand_id
1 'polypeptide(L)' 'IKIDGKVRTDITYPAGFMDVISIDKTGENFRLIYDTKGRFAVHRITPEEAKYKLCKVRKIFVGTKGIPHLVTHDART' A
#
# COMPACT_ATOMS: atom_id res chain seq x y z
N ILE A 1 -8.94 -11.67 0.81
CA ILE A 1 -8.25 -10.62 1.59
C ILE A 1 -8.13 -9.41 0.68
N LYS A 2 -8.29 -8.19 1.19
CA LYS A 2 -8.09 -6.99 0.39
C LYS A 2 -6.73 -6.39 0.69
N ILE A 3 -5.98 -6.06 -0.35
CA ILE A 3 -4.73 -5.32 -0.26
C ILE A 3 -4.95 -4.01 -1.01
N ASP A 4 -4.80 -2.89 -0.30
CA ASP A 4 -5.12 -1.54 -0.77
C ASP A 4 -6.52 -1.41 -1.41
N GLY A 5 -7.50 -2.06 -0.77
CA GLY A 5 -8.90 -2.08 -1.24
C GLY A 5 -9.18 -3.03 -2.41
N LYS A 6 -8.16 -3.63 -3.04
CA LYS A 6 -8.33 -4.61 -4.12
C LYS A 6 -8.34 -6.03 -3.57
N VAL A 7 -9.29 -6.84 -4.01
CA VAL A 7 -9.34 -8.27 -3.63
C VAL A 7 -8.14 -8.99 -4.24
N ARG A 8 -7.35 -9.62 -3.39
CA ARG A 8 -6.24 -10.51 -3.78
C ARG A 8 -6.54 -11.92 -3.31
N THR A 9 -6.36 -12.87 -4.24
CA THR A 9 -6.60 -14.30 -4.04
C THR A 9 -5.32 -15.13 -4.12
N ASP A 10 -4.29 -14.62 -4.80
CA ASP A 10 -2.98 -15.26 -4.90
C ASP A 10 -2.27 -15.25 -3.54
N ILE A 11 -1.80 -16.43 -3.15
CA ILE A 11 -1.09 -16.70 -1.88
C ILE A 11 0.30 -16.06 -1.92
N THR A 12 0.92 -15.95 -3.10
CA THR A 12 2.26 -15.42 -3.30
C THR A 12 2.27 -13.93 -3.68
N TYR A 13 1.12 -13.26 -3.60
CA TYR A 13 1.02 -11.85 -3.93
C TYR A 13 1.95 -11.02 -3.01
N PRO A 14 2.87 -10.22 -3.58
CA PRO A 14 3.80 -9.43 -2.78
C PRO A 14 3.06 -8.27 -2.11
N ALA A 15 3.07 -8.23 -0.78
CA ALA A 15 2.63 -7.08 0.01
C ALA A 15 3.85 -6.31 0.54
N GLY A 16 3.80 -4.98 0.44
CA GLY A 16 4.94 -4.11 0.66
C GLY A 16 4.78 -3.15 1.84
N PHE A 17 5.82 -2.35 2.04
CA PHE A 17 5.83 -1.27 3.00
C PHE A 17 4.68 -0.28 2.72
N MET A 18 3.95 0.11 3.77
CA MET A 18 2.77 0.99 3.75
C MET A 18 1.49 0.40 3.14
N ASP A 19 1.48 -0.86 2.71
CA ASP A 19 0.26 -1.49 2.20
C ASP A 19 -0.78 -1.70 3.31
N VAL A 20 -2.04 -1.51 2.94
CA VAL A 20 -3.18 -1.71 3.83
C VAL A 20 -3.80 -3.07 3.55
N ILE A 21 -3.80 -3.95 4.55
CA ILE A 21 -4.44 -5.25 4.51
C ILE A 21 -5.77 -5.14 5.27
N SER A 22 -6.87 -5.39 4.57
CA SER A 22 -8.22 -5.35 5.14
C SER A 22 -8.86 -6.73 5.13
N ILE A 23 -9.44 -7.10 6.27
CA ILE A 23 -10.20 -8.32 6.47
C ILE A 23 -11.65 -7.94 6.76
N ASP A 24 -12.47 -7.89 5.72
CA ASP A 24 -13.88 -7.44 5.84
C ASP A 24 -14.70 -8.28 6.82
N LYS A 25 -14.38 -9.59 6.94
CA LYS A 25 -15.09 -10.51 7.85
C LYS A 25 -14.92 -10.16 9.33
N THR A 26 -13.74 -9.66 9.72
CA THR A 26 -13.43 -9.29 11.10
C THR A 26 -13.49 -7.78 11.32
N GLY A 27 -13.63 -6.99 10.25
CA GLY A 27 -13.57 -5.53 10.31
C GLY A 27 -12.17 -4.99 10.65
N GLU A 28 -11.14 -5.83 10.59
CA GLU A 28 -9.79 -5.46 10.97
C GLU A 28 -9.00 -4.95 9.78
N ASN A 29 -8.22 -3.89 10.03
CA ASN A 29 -7.32 -3.28 9.07
C ASN A 29 -5.92 -3.23 9.65
N PHE A 30 -4.94 -3.53 8.80
CA PHE A 30 -3.54 -3.56 9.17
C PHE A 30 -2.70 -2.80 8.16
N ARG A 31 -1.64 -2.16 8.65
CA ARG A 31 -0.61 -1.54 7.83
C ARG A 31 0.72 -2.26 8.03
N LEU A 32 1.39 -2.58 6.93
CA LEU A 32 2.72 -3.14 6.97
C LEU A 32 3.76 -2.02 7.18
N ILE A 33 4.44 -2.06 8.33
CA ILE A 33 5.50 -1.11 8.69
C ILE A 33 6.75 -1.87 9.14
N TYR A 34 7.90 -1.20 9.19
CA TYR A 34 9.11 -1.81 9.74
C TYR A 34 9.15 -1.69 11.27
N ASP A 35 9.54 -2.77 11.94
CA ASP A 35 9.94 -2.71 13.36
C ASP A 35 11.34 -2.11 13.51
N THR A 36 11.78 -1.91 14.76
CA THR A 36 13.11 -1.37 15.08
C THR A 36 14.27 -2.28 14.63
N LYS A 37 13.98 -3.52 14.21
CA LYS A 37 14.95 -4.50 13.70
C LYS A 37 14.87 -4.65 12.17
N GLY A 38 14.06 -3.84 11.48
CA GLY A 38 13.91 -3.86 10.02
C GLY A 38 13.03 -4.99 9.48
N ARG A 39 12.24 -5.67 10.32
CA ARG A 39 11.28 -6.70 9.90
C ARG A 39 9.91 -6.07 9.68
N PHE A 40 9.09 -6.67 8.83
CA PHE A 40 7.70 -6.24 8.71
C PHE A 40 6.93 -6.56 9.99
N ALA A 41 6.37 -5.52 10.60
CA ALA A 41 5.39 -5.57 11.66
C ALA A 41 4.00 -5.26 11.09
N VAL A 42 3.02 -6.00 11.58
CA VAL A 42 1.61 -5.82 11.24
C VAL A 42 1.02 -4.86 12.27
N HIS A 43 0.84 -3.60 11.87
CA HIS A 43 0.28 -2.57 12.75
C HIS A 43 -1.23 -2.45 12.54
N ARG A 44 -2.02 -2.62 13.58
CA ARG A 44 -3.49 -2.46 13.50
C ARG A 44 -3.83 -0.98 13.37
N ILE A 45 -4.69 -0.65 12.40
CA ILE A 45 -5.10 0.73 12.11
C ILE A 45 -6.62 0.88 12.18
N THR A 46 -7.10 2.12 12.31
CA THR A 46 -8.52 2.44 12.26
C THR A 46 -9.07 2.35 10.83
N PRO A 47 -10.39 2.19 10.64
CA PRO A 47 -11.00 2.20 9.31
C PRO A 47 -10.81 3.51 8.54
N GLU A 48 -10.64 4.63 9.25
CA GLU A 48 -10.38 5.93 8.65
C GLU A 48 -8.98 6.00 8.06
N GLU A 49 -7.97 5.51 8.80
CA GLU A 49 -6.61 5.42 8.32
C GLU A 49 -6.43 4.41 7.19
N ALA A 50 -7.26 3.36 7.16
CA ALA A 50 -7.25 2.35 6.10
C ALA A 50 -7.67 2.91 4.73
N LYS A 51 -8.37 4.06 4.70
CA LYS A 51 -8.79 4.71 3.44
C LYS A 51 -7.64 5.31 2.65
N TYR A 52 -6.51 5.59 3.30
CA TYR A 52 -5.36 6.23 2.67
C TYR A 52 -4.05 5.51 2.98
N LYS A 53 -3.04 5.75 2.14
CA LYS A 53 -1.65 5.35 2.44
C LYS A 53 -0.69 6.41 1.94
N LEU A 54 0.42 6.59 2.65
CA LEU A 54 1.46 7.53 2.24
C LEU A 54 2.37 6.87 1.21
N CYS A 55 2.63 7.58 0.13
CA CYS A 55 3.52 7.12 -0.93
C CYS A 55 4.64 8.15 -1.14
N LYS A 56 5.90 7.69 -1.09
CA LYS A 56 7.03 8.53 -1.50
C LYS A 56 7.09 8.60 -3.02
N VAL A 57 7.11 9.81 -3.56
CA VAL A 57 7.38 10.07 -4.98
C VAL A 57 8.84 9.76 -5.26
N ARG A 58 9.10 8.95 -6.29
CA ARG A 58 10.44 8.56 -6.73
C ARG A 58 10.87 9.25 -8.02
N LYS A 59 9.94 9.46 -8.95
CA LYS A 59 10.25 10.06 -10.25
C LYS A 59 9.09 10.93 -10.70
N ILE A 60 9.40 12.04 -11.34
CA ILE A 60 8.45 12.88 -12.06
C ILE A 60 8.96 12.97 -13.49
N PHE A 61 8.11 12.73 -14.47
CA PHE A 61 8.49 12.79 -15.88
C PHE A 61 7.30 13.18 -16.75
N VAL A 62 7.58 13.65 -17.97
CA VAL A 62 6.56 13.97 -18.96
C VAL A 62 6.40 12.77 -19.90
N GLY A 63 5.19 12.23 -19.97
CA GLY A 63 4.83 11.10 -20.81
C GLY A 63 4.46 11.52 -22.24
N THR A 64 3.85 10.59 -22.96
CA THR A 64 3.36 10.86 -24.32
C THR A 64 2.31 11.96 -24.30
N LYS A 65 2.26 12.76 -25.38
CA LYS A 65 1.37 13.93 -25.51
C LYS A 65 1.62 15.06 -24.49
N GLY A 66 2.79 15.09 -23.84
CA GLY A 66 3.16 16.19 -22.92
C GLY A 66 2.49 16.11 -21.55
N ILE A 67 1.89 14.98 -21.18
CA ILE A 67 1.18 14.80 -19.90
C ILE A 67 2.19 14.49 -18.80
N PRO A 68 2.24 15.25 -17.68
CA PRO A 68 3.12 14.95 -16.56
C PRO A 68 2.62 13.74 -15.75
N HIS A 69 3.54 12.86 -15.35
CA HIS A 69 3.29 11.68 -14.53
C HIS A 69 4.27 11.63 -13.35
N LEU A 70 3.83 11.01 -12.25
CA LEU A 70 4.64 10.80 -11.05
C LEU A 70 4.65 9.32 -10.69
N VAL A 71 5.83 8.76 -10.45
CA VAL A 71 5.99 7.36 -10.03
C VAL A 71 6.27 7.33 -8.54
N THR A 72 5.53 6.48 -7.84
CA THR A 72 5.72 6.24 -6.40
C THR A 72 6.62 5.03 -6.13
N HIS A 73 7.11 4.90 -4.91
CA HIS A 73 7.92 3.73 -4.48
C HIS A 73 7.21 2.38 -4.61
N ASP A 74 5.88 2.38 -4.61
CA ASP A 74 4.99 1.21 -4.81
C ASP A 74 4.57 1.04 -6.28
N ALA A 75 5.36 1.60 -7.20
CA ALA A 75 5.17 1.51 -8.65
C ALA A 75 3.80 2.03 -9.18
N ARG A 76 3.09 2.86 -8.40
CA ARG A 76 1.89 3.58 -8.88
C ARG A 76 2.31 4.82 -9.68
N THR A 77 1.64 5.07 -10.81
CA THR A 77 1.87 6.17 -11.77
C THR A 77 0.69 7.12 -11.89
#